data_AF-A0A432F513-F1
#
_entry.id   AF-A0A432F513-F1
#
_cell.length_a   1.000
_cell.length_b   1.000
_cell.length_c   1.000
_cell.angle_alpha   90.00
_cell.angle_beta   90.00
_cell.angle_gamma   90.00
#
_symmetry.space_group_name_H-M   'P 1'
#
loop_
_entity.id
_entity.type
_entity.pdbx_description
1 polymer ?
#
loop_
_entity_poly.entity_id
_entity_poly.type
_entity_poly.pdbx_seq_one_letter_code
_entity_poly.pdbx_strand_id
1 'polypeptide(L)'
;MAYAAQTGNRQIAVLSGSSSEYSGAFKLNDQIDNLKLISLSDKAVSFAEGEAIFSVDIGTGLRRMDGGAWKESSERVRTASRSGSSRSQYSSRGTARRDENKDSAKDSEDKEDEGEDSEAELIRKMMERRRQEVGE
;
A
#
# COMPACT_ATOMS: atom_id res chain seq x y z
N MET A 1 -6.38 5.20 -8.82
CA MET A 1 -6.39 5.77 -7.46
C MET A 1 -6.16 7.27 -7.54
N ALA A 2 -6.93 8.06 -6.79
CA ALA A 2 -6.82 9.52 -6.78
C ALA A 2 -6.32 10.06 -5.43
N TYR A 3 -5.41 11.03 -5.49
CA TYR A 3 -4.86 11.75 -4.34
C TYR A 3 -4.96 13.25 -4.58
N ALA A 4 -5.16 14.04 -3.53
CA ALA A 4 -5.03 15.49 -3.59
C ALA A 4 -3.74 15.88 -2.89
N ALA A 5 -2.89 16.63 -3.57
CA ALA A 5 -1.71 17.25 -2.98
C ALA A 5 -1.86 18.77 -3.06
N GLN A 6 -1.42 19.45 -2.01
CA GLN A 6 -1.38 20.89 -1.95
C GLN A 6 0.08 21.34 -2.08
N THR A 7 0.42 21.94 -3.22
CA THR A 7 1.75 22.52 -3.45
C THR A 7 1.62 24.03 -3.30
N GLY A 8 1.92 24.55 -2.10
CA GLY A 8 1.69 25.95 -1.75
C GLY A 8 0.19 26.30 -1.74
N ASN A 9 -0.22 27.30 -2.52
CA ASN A 9 -1.63 27.70 -2.65
C ASN A 9 -2.36 26.97 -3.79
N ARG A 10 -1.73 25.98 -4.43
CA ARG A 10 -2.27 25.32 -5.62
C ARG A 10 -2.59 23.86 -5.32
N GLN A 11 -3.85 23.50 -5.50
CA GLN A 11 -4.31 22.12 -5.39
C GLN A 11 -4.05 21.38 -6.69
N ILE A 12 -3.53 20.16 -6.58
CA ILE A 12 -3.32 19.23 -7.68
C ILE A 12 -3.93 17.88 -7.32
N ALA A 13 -4.55 17.19 -8.27
CA ALA A 13 -4.87 15.78 -8.14
C ALA A 13 -3.73 14.94 -8.69
N VAL A 14 -3.22 14.00 -7.91
CA VAL A 14 -2.33 12.95 -8.41
C VAL A 14 -3.18 11.72 -8.68
N LEU A 15 -3.18 11.27 -9.92
CA LEU A 15 -3.85 10.06 -10.36
C LEU A 15 -2.80 8.99 -10.62
N SER A 16 -3.11 7.77 -10.20
CA SER A 16 -2.35 6.56 -10.52
C SER A 16 -3.30 5.57 -11.14
N GLY A 17 -3.09 5.27 -12.41
CA GLY A 17 -3.88 4.32 -13.18
C GLY A 17 -3.09 3.07 -13.57
N SER A 18 -3.76 2.15 -14.25
CA SER A 18 -3.14 0.89 -14.72
C SER A 18 -2.11 1.07 -15.83
N SER A 19 -2.05 2.26 -16.43
CA SER A 19 -1.08 2.63 -17.46
C SER A 19 -0.55 4.04 -17.17
N SER A 20 0.62 4.34 -17.74
CA SER A 20 1.29 5.64 -17.61
C SER A 20 0.45 6.79 -18.18
N GLU A 21 -0.42 6.52 -19.15
CA GLU A 21 -1.35 7.52 -19.72
C GLU A 21 -2.40 8.02 -18.71
N TYR A 22 -2.71 7.19 -17.71
CA TYR A 22 -3.68 7.50 -16.65
C TYR A 22 -3.01 7.93 -15.34
N SER A 23 -1.69 8.15 -15.38
CA SER A 23 -0.87 8.44 -14.20
C SER A 23 -0.21 9.81 -14.34
N GLY A 24 -0.32 10.64 -13.31
CA GLY A 24 0.25 11.99 -13.36
C GLY A 24 -0.35 12.95 -12.34
N ALA A 25 0.10 14.19 -12.39
CA ALA A 25 -0.43 15.29 -11.59
C ALA A 25 -1.26 16.23 -12.47
N PHE A 26 -2.50 16.47 -12.08
CA PHE A 26 -3.52 17.20 -12.82
C PHE A 26 -4.00 18.41 -12.01
N LYS A 27 -4.24 19.52 -12.70
CA LYS A 27 -4.79 20.76 -12.17
C LYS A 27 -6.23 20.93 -12.60
N LEU A 28 -6.94 21.85 -11.94
CA LEU A 28 -8.29 22.23 -12.34
C LEU A 28 -8.34 22.58 -13.85
N ASN A 29 -9.32 22.00 -14.55
CA ASN A 29 -9.53 22.02 -16.00
C ASN A 29 -8.60 21.16 -16.86
N ASP A 30 -7.63 20.46 -16.29
CA ASP A 30 -6.86 19.47 -17.05
C ASP A 30 -7.75 18.31 -17.48
N GLN A 31 -7.42 17.72 -18.63
CA GLN A 31 -8.15 16.60 -19.21
C GLN A 31 -7.28 15.34 -19.19
N ILE A 32 -7.90 14.24 -18.79
CA ILE A 32 -7.34 12.89 -18.86
C ILE A 32 -8.32 12.00 -19.60
N ASP A 33 -7.92 11.49 -20.77
CA ASP A 33 -8.83 10.76 -21.67
C ASP A 33 -10.08 11.61 -21.98
N ASN A 34 -11.29 11.12 -21.67
CA ASN A 34 -12.55 11.86 -21.82
C ASN A 34 -13.00 12.60 -20.55
N LEU A 35 -12.20 12.58 -19.48
CA LEU A 35 -12.51 13.17 -18.19
C LEU A 35 -11.84 14.53 -18.05
N LYS A 36 -12.63 15.58 -17.84
CA LYS A 36 -12.14 16.91 -17.48
C LYS A 36 -12.23 17.10 -15.97
N LEU A 37 -11.14 17.50 -15.34
CA LEU A 37 -11.09 17.79 -13.92
C LEU A 37 -11.80 19.12 -13.63
N ILE A 38 -12.99 19.09 -13.03
CA ILE A 38 -13.82 20.29 -12.83
C ILE A 38 -13.83 20.81 -11.39
N SER A 39 -13.42 19.98 -10.42
CA SER A 39 -13.31 20.39 -9.02
C SER A 39 -12.28 19.55 -8.27
N LEU A 40 -11.58 20.21 -7.34
CA LEU A 40 -10.60 19.62 -6.45
C LEU A 40 -10.94 20.05 -5.02
N SER A 41 -11.04 19.07 -4.13
CA SER A 41 -11.17 19.32 -2.69
C SER A 41 -10.23 18.40 -1.92
N ASP A 42 -10.16 18.62 -0.61
CA ASP A 42 -9.43 17.76 0.33
C ASP A 42 -10.06 16.37 0.47
N LYS A 43 -11.34 16.23 0.15
CA LYS A 43 -12.11 14.98 0.32
C LYS A 43 -12.35 14.22 -0.97
N ALA A 44 -12.60 14.94 -2.05
CA ALA A 44 -12.98 14.35 -3.33
C ALA A 44 -12.50 15.16 -4.53
N VAL A 45 -12.39 14.48 -5.65
CA VAL A 45 -12.04 15.02 -6.97
C VAL A 45 -13.22 14.79 -7.90
N SER A 46 -13.67 15.83 -8.60
CA SER A 46 -14.80 15.71 -9.53
C SER A 46 -14.38 15.89 -10.98
N PHE A 47 -14.87 14.99 -11.82
CA PHE A 47 -14.61 14.93 -13.25
C PHE A 47 -15.90 15.09 -14.05
N ALA A 48 -15.81 15.70 -15.23
CA ALA A 48 -16.88 15.75 -16.21
C ALA A 48 -16.54 14.88 -17.42
N GLU A 49 -17.50 14.08 -17.88
CA GLU A 49 -17.47 13.33 -19.14
C GLU A 49 -18.69 13.75 -19.97
N GLY A 50 -18.51 14.70 -20.90
CA GLY A 50 -19.63 15.32 -21.60
C GLY A 50 -20.58 16.03 -20.61
N GLU A 51 -21.83 15.55 -20.50
CA GLU A 51 -22.83 16.07 -19.57
C GLU A 51 -22.82 15.40 -18.19
N ALA A 52 -22.12 14.26 -18.05
CA ALA A 52 -22.06 13.52 -16.80
C ALA A 52 -20.97 14.07 -15.87
N ILE A 53 -21.27 14.15 -14.58
CA ILE A 53 -20.31 14.54 -13.53
C ILE A 53 -20.13 13.37 -12.57
N PHE A 54 -18.88 13.02 -12.30
CA PHE A 54 -18.49 11.98 -11.36
C PHE A 54 -17.64 12.59 -10.26
N SER A 55 -17.84 12.12 -9.03
CA SER A 55 -16.98 12.49 -7.91
C SER A 55 -16.30 11.24 -7.36
N VAL A 56 -15.03 11.40 -6.98
CA VAL A 56 -14.16 10.32 -6.53
C VAL A 56 -13.55 10.75 -5.22
N ASP A 57 -13.85 10.00 -4.16
CA ASP A 57 -13.23 10.22 -2.86
C ASP A 57 -11.71 10.03 -2.96
N ILE A 58 -10.95 10.87 -2.28
CA ILE A 58 -9.50 10.71 -2.15
C ILE A 58 -9.17 9.36 -1.49
N GLY A 59 -8.21 8.65 -2.06
CA GLY A 59 -7.84 7.29 -1.64
C GLY A 59 -8.72 6.19 -2.24
N THR A 60 -9.69 6.55 -3.09
CA THR A 60 -10.45 5.59 -3.90
C THR A 60 -9.98 5.62 -5.36
N GLY A 61 -10.65 4.86 -6.21
CA GLY A 61 -10.33 4.76 -7.63
C GLY A 61 -11.57 4.94 -8.51
N LEU A 62 -11.29 5.21 -9.78
CA LEU A 62 -12.22 5.00 -10.86
C LEU A 62 -11.78 3.76 -11.63
N ARG A 63 -12.75 2.99 -12.11
CA ARG A 63 -12.52 1.87 -13.03
C ARG A 63 -13.42 2.00 -14.24
N ARG A 64 -12.95 1.46 -15.36
CA ARG A 64 -13.68 1.41 -16.62
C ARG A 64 -13.61 -0.03 -17.11
N MET A 65 -14.76 -0.65 -17.36
CA MET A 65 -14.80 -1.98 -17.98
C MET A 65 -14.85 -1.80 -19.49
N ASP A 66 -13.91 -2.43 -20.20
CA ASP A 66 -13.93 -2.62 -21.66
C ASP A 66 -14.19 -1.34 -22.49
N GLY A 67 -13.60 -0.21 -22.09
CA GLY A 67 -13.77 1.05 -22.83
C GLY A 67 -15.11 1.76 -22.62
N GLY A 68 -15.98 1.25 -21.73
CA GLY A 68 -17.27 1.84 -21.39
C GLY A 68 -17.18 3.09 -20.50
N ALA A 69 -18.28 3.50 -19.88
CA ALA A 69 -18.29 4.66 -18.98
C ALA A 69 -17.48 4.42 -17.70
N TRP A 70 -16.89 5.49 -17.16
CA TRP A 70 -16.19 5.43 -15.87
C TRP A 70 -17.16 5.16 -14.72
N LYS A 71 -16.74 4.29 -13.79
CA LYS A 71 -17.51 3.96 -12.58
C LYS A 71 -16.61 4.07 -11.36
N GLU A 72 -17.20 4.49 -10.25
CA GLU A 72 -16.53 4.47 -8.95
C GLU A 72 -16.09 3.04 -8.61
N SER A 73 -14.81 2.85 -8.28
CA SER A 73 -14.35 1.60 -7.71
C SER A 73 -14.66 1.64 -6.21
N SER A 74 -15.70 0.94 -5.80
CA SER A 74 -16.08 0.79 -4.37
C SER A 74 -14.98 0.14 -3.51
N GLU A 75 -13.92 -0.34 -4.13
CA GLU A 75 -12.72 -0.85 -3.48
C GLU A 75 -11.89 0.33 -2.97
N ARG A 76 -12.13 0.72 -1.71
CA ARG A 76 -11.17 1.55 -0.97
C ARG A 76 -9.89 0.75 -0.83
N VAL A 77 -8.82 1.19 -1.50
CA VAL A 77 -7.49 0.62 -1.29
C VAL A 77 -7.08 0.98 0.13
N ARG A 78 -7.32 0.06 1.06
CA ARG A 78 -6.84 0.17 2.44
C ARG A 78 -5.32 0.11 2.40
N THR A 79 -4.66 1.26 2.48
CA THR A 79 -3.28 1.30 2.96
C THR A 79 -3.32 1.06 4.49
N ALA A 80 -3.44 -0.21 4.89
CA ALA A 80 -2.78 -0.63 6.12
C ALA A 80 -1.27 -0.38 5.87
N SER A 81 -0.52 0.37 6.67
CA SER A 81 -0.62 0.60 8.09
C SER A 81 -0.09 1.99 8.43
N ARG A 82 -0.86 2.81 9.15
CA ARG A 82 -0.22 3.67 10.15
C ARG A 82 0.33 2.68 11.16
N SER A 83 1.63 2.40 11.10
CA SER A 83 2.36 1.73 12.17
C SER A 83 2.27 2.64 13.40
N GLY A 84 1.13 2.57 14.09
CA GLY A 84 1.01 3.01 15.46
C GLY A 84 2.03 2.21 16.23
N SER A 85 3.16 2.84 16.52
CA SER A 85 4.16 2.35 17.46
C SER A 85 3.43 2.03 18.76
N SER A 86 3.01 0.77 18.89
CA SER A 86 2.54 0.22 20.13
C SER A 86 3.77 0.12 20.98
N ARG A 87 4.05 1.20 21.71
CA ARG A 87 5.09 1.29 22.71
C ARG A 87 4.75 0.25 23.77
N SER A 88 5.29 -0.96 23.59
CA SER A 88 5.21 -2.04 24.55
C SER A 88 5.81 -1.53 25.85
N GLN A 89 4.96 -1.26 26.83
CA GLN A 89 5.40 -1.05 28.20
C GLN A 89 5.85 -2.40 28.72
N TYR A 90 7.17 -2.61 28.70
CA TYR A 90 7.83 -3.61 29.52
C TYR A 90 7.34 -3.41 30.96
N SER A 91 6.50 -4.34 31.41
CA SER A 91 6.14 -4.49 32.81
C SER A 91 6.96 -5.64 33.35
N SER A 92 8.15 -5.34 33.87
CA SER A 92 8.89 -6.27 34.72
C SER A 92 8.10 -6.52 35.99
N ARG A 93 7.37 -7.63 36.03
CA ARG A 93 6.90 -8.22 37.28
C ARG A 93 7.47 -9.63 37.37
N GLY A 94 8.61 -9.72 38.04
CA GLY A 94 9.18 -10.99 38.43
C GLY A 94 8.24 -11.70 39.40
N THR A 95 7.96 -12.97 39.14
CA THR A 95 7.44 -13.90 40.14
C THR A 95 7.98 -15.29 39.88
N ALA A 96 8.84 -15.72 40.80
CA ALA A 96 8.96 -17.05 41.38
C ALA A 96 8.95 -18.30 40.45
N ARG A 97 10.08 -19.00 40.53
CA ARG A 97 10.25 -20.42 40.22
C ARG A 97 9.09 -21.25 40.83
N ARG A 98 8.45 -22.10 40.03
CA ARG A 98 7.96 -23.39 40.54
C ARG A 98 7.93 -24.43 39.42
N ASP A 99 8.77 -25.41 39.65
CA ASP A 99 8.87 -26.73 39.04
C ASP A 99 7.57 -27.51 39.27
N GLU A 100 7.06 -28.20 38.25
CA GLU A 100 6.37 -29.50 38.36
C GLU A 100 5.93 -29.99 36.97
N ASN A 101 6.84 -30.77 36.38
CA ASN A 101 6.62 -31.95 35.54
C ASN A 101 5.17 -32.29 35.10
N LYS A 102 4.95 -32.34 33.77
CA LYS A 102 4.00 -33.29 33.18
C LYS A 102 4.42 -33.71 31.78
N ASP A 103 5.09 -34.85 31.75
CA ASP A 103 5.11 -35.82 30.66
C ASP A 103 3.76 -35.92 29.95
N SER A 104 3.79 -35.79 28.62
CA SER A 104 2.89 -36.45 27.67
C SER A 104 3.49 -36.32 26.29
N ALA A 105 4.29 -37.32 25.93
CA ALA A 105 4.74 -37.60 24.58
C ALA A 105 3.56 -37.62 23.60
N LYS A 106 3.71 -36.96 22.44
CA LYS A 106 3.30 -37.47 21.13
C LYS A 106 4.23 -36.94 20.05
N ASP A 107 5.12 -37.84 19.69
CA ASP A 107 5.73 -38.04 18.38
C ASP A 107 4.72 -37.90 17.23
N SER A 108 5.10 -37.13 16.21
CA SER A 108 4.75 -37.40 14.82
C SER A 108 5.64 -36.56 13.91
N GLU A 109 6.71 -37.19 13.46
CA GLU A 109 7.23 -37.21 12.08
C GLU A 109 7.51 -35.87 11.39
N ASP A 110 8.77 -35.47 11.52
CA ASP A 110 9.72 -35.37 10.41
C ASP A 110 9.09 -35.23 9.01
N LYS A 111 9.10 -33.99 8.52
CA LYS A 111 9.15 -33.73 7.09
C LYS A 111 10.47 -33.05 6.82
N GLU A 112 11.36 -33.82 6.20
CA GLU A 112 12.55 -33.39 5.50
C GLU A 112 12.22 -32.14 4.69
N ASP A 113 12.63 -30.98 5.21
CA ASP A 113 12.54 -29.68 4.54
C ASP A 113 13.70 -29.56 3.55
N GLU A 114 13.63 -30.33 2.46
CA GLU A 114 14.48 -30.11 1.30
C GLU A 114 14.01 -28.86 0.53
N GLY A 115 14.35 -27.69 1.05
CA GLY A 115 14.03 -26.40 0.41
C GLY A 115 14.92 -25.22 0.81
N GLU A 116 15.84 -25.37 1.76
CA GLU A 116 16.53 -24.24 2.38
C GLU A 116 17.76 -23.70 1.61
N ASP A 117 18.24 -24.38 0.56
CA ASP A 117 19.45 -23.94 -0.16
C ASP A 117 19.22 -22.63 -0.93
N SER A 118 18.02 -22.42 -1.49
CA SER A 118 17.72 -21.21 -2.27
C SER A 118 17.60 -19.96 -1.41
N GLU A 119 17.08 -20.08 -0.18
CA GLU A 119 16.95 -18.95 0.73
C GLU A 119 18.30 -18.61 1.38
N ALA A 120 19.07 -19.62 1.79
CA ALA A 120 20.41 -19.44 2.32
C ALA A 120 21.36 -18.76 1.31
N GLU A 121 21.29 -19.12 0.02
CA GLU A 121 22.05 -18.46 -1.04
C GLU A 121 21.63 -16.99 -1.25
N LEU A 122 20.32 -16.71 -1.21
CA LEU A 122 19.77 -15.36 -1.35
C LEU A 122 20.25 -14.45 -0.20
N ILE A 123 20.21 -14.94 1.03
CA ILE A 123 20.69 -14.21 2.22
C ILE A 123 22.19 -13.93 2.12
N ARG A 124 22.99 -14.94 1.74
CA ARG A 124 24.44 -14.77 1.54
C ARG A 124 24.75 -13.70 0.49
N LYS A 125 24.01 -13.67 -0.61
CA LYS A 125 24.15 -12.67 -1.70
C LYS A 125 23.77 -11.25 -1.28
N MET A 126 22.82 -11.10 -0.36
CA MET A 126 22.48 -9.78 0.20
C MET A 126 23.56 -9.29 1.18
N MET A 127 24.15 -10.18 1.97
CA MET A 127 25.22 -9.83 2.91
C MET A 127 26.54 -9.48 2.20
N GLU A 128 26.82 -10.07 1.05
CA GLU A 128 28.02 -9.76 0.26
C GLU A 128 27.95 -8.37 -0.39
N ARG A 129 26.81 -7.98 -0.96
CA ARG A 129 26.61 -6.62 -1.49
C ARG A 129 26.80 -5.53 -0.44
N ARG A 130 26.29 -5.75 0.78
CA ARG A 130 26.44 -4.78 1.88
C ARG A 130 27.90 -4.57 2.29
N ARG A 131 28.79 -5.55 2.09
CA ARG A 131 30.23 -5.40 2.39
C ARG A 131 30.98 -4.58 1.35
N GLN A 132 30.49 -4.48 0.11
CA GLN A 132 31.10 -3.65 -0.92
C GLN A 132 30.73 -2.17 -0.78
N GLU A 133 29.55 -1.84 -0.23
CA GLU A 133 29.12 -0.44 -0.04
C GLU A 133 29.71 0.26 1.20
N VAL A 134 30.35 -0.48 2.11
CA VAL A 134 30.89 0.07 3.39
C VAL A 134 32.42 0.21 3.35
N GLY A 135 33.03 0.03 2.18
CA GLY A 135 34.48 0.04 1.98
C GLY A 135 34.98 1.03 0.94
N GLU A 136 34.57 2.30 1.05
CA GLU A 136 35.28 3.49 0.53
C GLU A 136 35.09 4.69 1.46
#